data_AF-A0A7Y4TEL9-F1
#
_entry.id   AF-A0A7Y4TEL9-F1
#
_cell.length_a   1.000
_cell.length_b   1.000
_cell.length_c   1.000
_cell.angle_alpha   90.00
_cell.angle_beta   90.00
_cell.angle_gamma   90.00
#
_symmetry.space_group_name_H-M   'P 1'
#
loop_
_entity.id
_entity.type
_entity.pdbx_description
1 polymer ?
#
loop_
_entity_poly.entity_id
_entity_poly.type
_entity_poly.pdbx_seq_one_letter_code
_entity_poly.pdbx_strand_id
1 'polypeptide(L)'
;MCGKVKSSAEVQNKVSTVIPTPWNQIEGAIAYASEKPILVVAHSGISGGAFDHGITGEGVIHLDLSESGWFEKPELQQPFAEWFGEVKGGA
;
A
#
# COMPACT_ATOMS: atom_id res chain seq x y z
N MET A 1 37.82 36.90 14.60
CA MET A 1 36.79 36.50 13.61
C MET A 1 36.14 35.21 14.09
N CYS A 2 34.92 35.31 14.64
CA CYS A 2 34.16 34.14 15.09
C CYS A 2 33.35 33.62 13.88
N GLY A 3 33.66 32.41 13.43
CA GLY A 3 32.94 31.76 12.33
C GLY A 3 31.51 31.45 12.75
N LYS A 4 30.52 32.00 12.04
CA LYS A 4 29.13 31.60 12.20
C LYS A 4 28.98 30.19 11.64
N VAL A 5 28.84 29.22 12.53
CA VAL A 5 28.36 27.88 12.19
C VAL A 5 26.90 28.05 11.76
N LYS A 6 26.60 27.81 10.49
CA LYS A 6 25.21 27.72 10.03
C LYS A 6 24.64 26.44 10.64
N SER A 7 23.85 26.60 11.69
CA SER A 7 23.01 25.52 12.21
C SER A 7 22.11 25.05 11.07
N SER A 8 22.37 23.85 10.57
CA SER A 8 21.49 23.16 9.63
C SER A 8 20.23 22.79 10.41
N ALA A 9 19.30 23.74 10.49
CA ALA A 9 17.93 23.41 10.84
C ALA A 9 17.42 22.53 9.71
N GLU A 10 17.51 21.22 9.90
CA GLU A 10 16.79 20.23 9.11
C GLU A 10 15.31 20.60 9.23
N VAL A 11 14.79 21.27 8.21
CA VAL A 11 13.36 21.39 8.01
C VAL A 11 12.89 19.97 7.69
N GLN A 12 12.61 19.20 8.74
CA GLN A 12 11.80 18.01 8.63
C GLN A 12 10.43 18.48 8.16
N ASN A 13 10.26 18.59 6.83
CA ASN A 13 8.95 18.56 6.22
C ASN A 13 8.34 17.25 6.68
N LYS A 14 7.46 17.33 7.68
CA LYS A 14 6.60 16.23 8.09
C LYS A 14 5.67 15.96 6.94
N VAL A 15 6.16 15.25 5.93
CA VAL A 15 5.37 14.72 4.83
C VAL A 15 4.37 13.78 5.51
N SER A 16 3.12 14.24 5.67
CA SER A 16 2.02 13.45 6.22
C SER A 16 1.50 12.41 5.23
N THR A 17 2.21 12.21 4.12
CA THR A 17 1.89 11.21 3.12
C THR A 17 2.27 9.84 3.65
N VAL A 18 1.27 8.97 3.82
CA VAL A 18 1.48 7.55 4.10
C VAL A 18 2.02 6.91 2.83
N ILE A 19 3.35 6.95 2.66
CA ILE A 19 4.00 6.18 1.60
C ILE A 19 4.00 4.73 2.08
N PRO A 20 3.53 3.76 1.27
CA PRO A 20 3.70 2.35 1.63
C PRO A 20 5.17 2.10 1.93
N THR A 21 5.46 1.42 3.04
CA THR A 21 6.86 1.15 3.38
C THR A 21 7.46 0.25 2.29
N PRO A 22 8.76 0.40 1.97
CA PRO A 22 9.43 -0.53 1.04
C PRO A 22 9.23 -2.00 1.41
N TRP A 23 8.99 -2.29 2.70
CA TRP A 23 8.71 -3.62 3.21
C TRP A 23 7.40 -4.21 2.68
N ASN A 24 6.32 -3.44 2.60
CA ASN A 24 5.04 -3.92 2.05
C ASN A 24 5.20 -4.38 0.59
N GLN A 25 6.06 -3.70 -0.18
CA GLN A 25 6.35 -4.08 -1.57
C GLN A 25 7.15 -5.38 -1.63
N ILE A 26 8.12 -5.58 -0.73
CA ILE A 26 8.91 -6.82 -0.63
C ILE A 26 8.03 -8.00 -0.24
N GLU A 27 7.21 -7.85 0.81
CA GLU A 27 6.30 -8.91 1.27
C GLU A 27 5.29 -9.29 0.18
N GLY A 28 4.67 -8.29 -0.45
CA GLY A 28 3.77 -8.52 -1.57
C GLY A 28 4.46 -9.28 -2.70
N ALA A 29 5.67 -8.86 -3.10
CA ALA A 29 6.41 -9.50 -4.19
C ALA A 29 6.76 -10.96 -3.87
N ILE A 30 7.13 -11.26 -2.62
CA ILE A 30 7.40 -12.64 -2.16
C ILE A 30 6.13 -13.49 -2.20
N ALA A 31 5.01 -12.95 -1.71
CA ALA A 31 3.72 -13.64 -1.76
C ALA A 31 3.33 -13.94 -3.22
N TYR A 32 3.56 -12.99 -4.13
CA TYR A 32 3.22 -13.12 -5.55
C TYR A 32 4.07 -14.20 -6.21
N ALA A 33 5.38 -14.16 -5.98
CA ALA A 33 6.31 -15.18 -6.46
C ALA A 33 6.03 -16.57 -5.89
N SER A 34 5.36 -16.66 -4.73
CA SER A 34 4.96 -17.92 -4.09
C SER A 34 3.55 -18.39 -4.50
N GLU A 35 2.96 -17.76 -5.52
CA GLU A 35 1.62 -18.07 -6.03
C GLU A 35 0.55 -18.07 -4.93
N LYS A 36 0.69 -17.17 -3.95
CA LYS A 36 -0.32 -17.01 -2.90
C LYS A 36 -1.42 -16.05 -3.38
N PRO A 37 -2.68 -16.28 -2.95
CA PRO A 37 -3.76 -15.31 -3.18
C PRO A 37 -3.41 -13.96 -2.56
N ILE A 38 -3.44 -12.89 -3.36
CA ILE A 38 -3.07 -11.54 -2.92
C ILE A 38 -4.20 -10.56 -3.20
N LEU A 39 -4.48 -9.73 -2.19
CA LEU A 39 -5.35 -8.58 -2.29
C LEU A 39 -4.55 -7.33 -1.92
N VAL A 40 -4.40 -6.41 -2.87
CA VAL A 40 -3.67 -5.16 -2.65
C VAL A 40 -4.65 -4.02 -2.46
N VAL A 41 -4.56 -3.33 -1.34
CA VAL A 41 -5.32 -2.10 -1.07
C VAL A 41 -4.36 -0.91 -1.06
N ALA A 42 -4.53 -0.01 -2.02
CA ALA A 42 -3.70 1.16 -2.21
C ALA A 42 -4.46 2.44 -1.83
N HIS A 43 -3.74 3.41 -1.25
CA HIS A 43 -4.32 4.73 -1.01
C HIS A 43 -4.52 5.47 -2.34
N SER A 44 -5.67 6.13 -2.48
CA SER A 44 -6.00 6.93 -3.67
C SER A 44 -4.98 8.04 -3.87
N GLY A 45 -4.51 8.20 -5.11
CA GLY A 45 -3.48 9.18 -5.45
C GLY A 45 -2.04 8.74 -5.15
N ILE A 46 -1.81 7.55 -4.59
CA ILE A 46 -0.50 6.89 -4.58
C ILE A 46 -0.35 6.06 -5.85
N SER A 47 0.80 6.18 -6.50
CA SER A 47 1.17 5.43 -7.71
C SER A 47 2.62 4.99 -7.61
N GLY A 48 2.99 3.98 -8.39
CA GLY A 48 4.31 3.35 -8.36
C GLY A 48 4.34 2.11 -7.48
N GLY A 49 5.18 1.15 -7.84
CA GLY A 49 5.43 -0.07 -7.06
C GLY A 49 5.29 -1.33 -7.90
N ALA A 50 5.44 -2.49 -7.26
CA ALA A 50 5.35 -3.79 -7.93
C ALA A 50 3.91 -4.17 -8.32
N PHE A 51 2.92 -3.45 -7.78
CA PHE A 51 1.48 -3.73 -7.89
C PHE A 51 0.68 -2.57 -8.52
N ASP A 52 1.29 -1.82 -9.43
CA ASP A 52 0.54 -0.87 -10.27
C ASP A 52 -0.29 -1.63 -11.33
N HIS A 53 -1.35 -0.99 -11.82
CA HIS A 53 -2.26 -1.55 -12.84
C HIS A 53 -1.50 -2.11 -14.05
N GLY A 54 -1.71 -3.40 -14.33
CA GLY A 54 -1.18 -4.09 -15.53
C GLY A 54 -0.20 -5.23 -15.26
N ILE A 55 0.23 -5.45 -14.01
CA ILE A 55 1.17 -6.54 -13.65
C ILE A 55 0.44 -7.78 -13.09
N THR A 56 -0.61 -7.59 -12.29
CA THR A 56 -1.42 -8.68 -11.72
C THR A 56 -2.86 -8.54 -12.23
N GLY A 57 -3.39 -9.58 -12.89
CA GLY A 57 -4.62 -9.52 -13.67
C GLY A 57 -5.86 -9.05 -12.90
N GLU A 58 -5.90 -9.20 -11.59
CA GLU A 58 -6.99 -8.76 -10.71
C GLU A 58 -6.39 -8.39 -9.34
N GLY A 59 -6.92 -7.38 -8.64
CA GLY A 59 -6.70 -7.26 -7.18
C GLY A 59 -6.04 -6.00 -6.62
N VAL A 60 -5.90 -4.90 -7.38
CA VAL A 60 -5.46 -3.62 -6.81
C VAL A 60 -6.67 -2.70 -6.64
N ILE A 61 -7.04 -2.45 -5.39
CA ILE A 61 -8.17 -1.61 -5.03
C ILE A 61 -7.63 -0.28 -4.52
N HIS A 62 -8.05 0.81 -5.15
CA HIS A 62 -7.70 2.15 -4.72
C HIS A 62 -8.81 2.73 -3.85
N LEU A 63 -8.49 3.09 -2.60
CA LEU A 63 -9.41 3.69 -1.64
C LEU A 63 -8.77 4.88 -0.94
N ASP A 64 -9.58 5.82 -0.48
CA ASP A 64 -9.11 6.83 0.45
C ASP A 64 -8.95 6.20 1.86
N LEU A 65 -7.75 5.70 2.14
CA LEU A 65 -7.40 5.13 3.45
C LEU A 65 -7.34 6.17 4.59
N SER A 66 -7.49 7.46 4.29
CA SER A 66 -7.60 8.50 5.33
C SER A 66 -9.02 8.64 5.87
N GLU A 67 -10.01 8.15 5.13
CA GLU A 67 -11.41 8.14 5.54
C GLU A 67 -11.67 7.07 6.61
N SER A 68 -12.34 7.46 7.70
CA SER A 68 -12.79 6.49 8.71
C SER A 68 -13.80 5.52 8.11
N GLY A 69 -13.63 4.22 8.35
CA GLY A 69 -14.54 3.20 7.80
C GLY A 69 -14.25 2.84 6.34
N TRP A 70 -13.09 3.22 5.78
CA TRP A 70 -12.67 2.82 4.43
C TRP A 70 -12.75 1.30 4.19
N PHE A 71 -12.60 0.50 5.25
CA PHE A 71 -12.66 -0.95 5.18
C PHE A 71 -14.10 -1.49 5.04
N GLU A 72 -15.12 -0.71 5.39
CA GLU A 72 -16.54 -1.10 5.27
C GLU A 72 -17.10 -0.84 3.86
N LYS A 73 -16.32 -0.16 3.01
CA LYS A 73 -16.70 0.20 1.67
C LYS A 73 -16.97 -1.04 0.81
N PRO A 74 -18.09 -1.10 0.06
CA PRO A 74 -18.40 -2.22 -0.84
C PRO A 74 -17.26 -2.58 -1.80
N GLU A 75 -16.52 -1.57 -2.25
CA GLU A 75 -15.34 -1.65 -3.11
C GLU A 75 -14.23 -2.53 -2.52
N LEU A 76 -14.14 -2.63 -1.18
CA LEU A 76 -13.26 -3.59 -0.50
C LEU A 76 -14.00 -4.87 -0.12
N GLN A 77 -15.21 -4.77 0.42
CA GLN A 77 -15.91 -5.89 1.04
C GLN A 77 -16.15 -7.05 0.07
N GLN A 78 -16.54 -6.76 -1.17
CA GLN A 78 -16.75 -7.80 -2.17
C GLN A 78 -15.43 -8.49 -2.56
N PRO A 79 -14.39 -7.77 -3.04
CA PRO A 79 -13.09 -8.40 -3.34
C PRO A 79 -12.45 -9.10 -2.15
N PHE A 80 -12.64 -8.58 -0.94
CA PHE A 80 -12.18 -9.24 0.28
C PHE A 80 -12.87 -10.57 0.51
N ALA A 81 -14.19 -10.66 0.31
CA ALA A 81 -14.92 -11.92 0.44
C ALA A 81 -14.47 -12.96 -0.61
N GLU A 82 -14.21 -12.52 -1.84
CA GLU A 82 -13.69 -13.35 -2.93
C GLU A 82 -12.29 -13.89 -2.59
N TRP A 83 -11.35 -12.99 -2.24
CA TRP A 83 -10.01 -13.36 -1.78
C TRP A 83 -10.05 -14.26 -0.54
N PHE A 84 -10.92 -13.98 0.42
CA PHE A 84 -11.08 -14.81 1.62
C PHE A 84 -11.58 -16.21 1.28
N GLY A 85 -12.49 -16.33 0.31
CA GLY A 85 -12.94 -17.60 -0.24
C GLY A 85 -11.80 -18.40 -0.87
N GLU A 86 -10.93 -17.74 -1.63
CA GLU A 86 -9.74 -18.34 -2.24
C GLU A 86 -8.73 -18.83 -1.17
N VAL A 87 -8.44 -18.00 -0.18
CA VAL A 87 -7.54 -18.37 0.94
C VAL A 87 -8.10 -19.54 1.75
N LYS A 88 -9.42 -19.62 1.93
CA LYS A 88 -10.07 -20.72 2.66
C LYS A 88 -10.24 -21.98 1.83
N GLY A 89 -10.45 -21.85 0.52
CA GLY A 89 -10.61 -22.96 -0.41
C GLY A 89 -9.28 -23.59 -0.87
N GLY A 90 -8.17 -22.86 -0.73
CA GLY A 90 -6.82 -23.31 -1.09
C GLY A 90 -6.07 -24.10 -0.01
N ALA A 91 -6.78 -24.83 0.86
CA ALA A 91 -6.21 -25.72 1.89
C ALA A 91 -6.55 -27.19 1.63
#